data_AF-A0A955S5T5-F1
#
_entry.id   AF-A0A955S5T5-F1
#
_cell.length_a   1.000
_cell.length_b   1.000
_cell.length_c   1.000
_cell.angle_alpha   90.00
_cell.angle_beta   90.00
_cell.angle_gamma   90.00
#
_symmetry.space_group_name_H-M   'P 1'
#
loop_
_entity.id
_entity.type
_entity.pdbx_description
1 polymer ?
#
loop_
_entity_poly.entity_id
_entity_poly.type
_entity_poly.pdbx_seq_one_letter_code
_entity_poly.pdbx_strand_id
1 'polypeptide(L)'
;MFYYEDVLRTLNKAKVDYVVFGGVAAIIYGVHRSTMDINIMIDLSSHNIEKFFKALLTIGYYPKVPITVDQFKDPQVRKSWIKDKNMKVLSFYNK
;
A
#
# COMPACT_ATOMS: atom_id res chain seq x y z
N MET A 1 -12.99 -14.46 -5.67
CA MET A 1 -12.33 -14.74 -4.37
C MET A 1 -11.79 -13.41 -3.84
N PHE A 2 -12.00 -13.10 -2.55
CA PHE A 2 -11.94 -11.73 -2.03
C PHE A 2 -10.53 -11.10 -2.05
N TYR A 3 -10.26 -10.32 -3.10
CA TYR A 3 -8.98 -9.63 -3.35
C TYR A 3 -8.43 -8.84 -2.15
N TYR A 4 -9.30 -8.22 -1.35
CA TYR A 4 -8.89 -7.40 -0.21
C TYR A 4 -8.50 -8.23 1.02
N GLU A 5 -9.18 -9.35 1.26
CA GLU A 5 -8.91 -10.20 2.42
C GLU A 5 -7.52 -10.84 2.31
N ASP A 6 -7.14 -11.31 1.12
CA ASP A 6 -5.82 -11.90 0.88
C ASP A 6 -4.69 -10.89 1.12
N VAL A 7 -4.88 -9.63 0.68
CA VAL A 7 -3.95 -8.53 0.97
C VAL A 7 -3.84 -8.32 2.48
N LEU A 8 -4.95 -8.12 3.19
CA LEU A 8 -4.95 -7.83 4.62
C LEU A 8 -4.38 -8.99 5.45
N ARG A 9 -4.73 -10.25 5.11
CA ARG A 9 -4.17 -11.44 5.76
C ARG A 9 -2.66 -11.53 5.56
N THR A 10 -2.18 -11.23 4.36
CA THR A 10 -0.74 -11.26 4.05
C THR A 10 0.02 -10.18 4.82
N LEU A 11 -0.51 -8.96 4.87
CA LEU A 11 0.07 -7.87 5.67
C LEU A 11 0.08 -8.20 7.17
N ASN A 12 -1.01 -8.77 7.70
CA ASN A 12 -1.11 -9.19 9.10
C ASN A 12 -0.11 -10.30 9.44
N LYS A 13 0.00 -11.33 8.60
CA LYS A 13 0.99 -12.42 8.77
C LYS A 13 2.43 -11.89 8.75
N ALA A 14 2.71 -10.90 7.90
CA ALA A 14 4.02 -10.26 7.81
C ALA A 14 4.31 -9.26 8.94
N LYS A 15 3.34 -9.00 9.85
CA LYS A 15 3.42 -8.00 10.92
C LYS A 15 3.84 -6.63 10.37
N VAL A 16 3.14 -6.20 9.31
CA VAL A 16 3.22 -4.84 8.76
C VAL A 16 2.37 -3.93 9.65
N ASP A 17 2.91 -2.79 10.01
CA ASP A 17 2.19 -1.72 10.69
C ASP A 17 1.49 -0.85 9.64
N TYR A 18 0.16 -0.97 9.58
CA TYR A 18 -0.66 -0.25 8.61
C TYR A 18 -2.05 0.08 9.15
N VAL A 19 -2.71 1.05 8.51
CA VAL A 19 -4.11 1.39 8.73
C VAL A 19 -4.86 1.36 7.40
N VAL A 20 -6.07 0.80 7.41
CA VAL A 20 -7.00 0.84 6.27
C VAL A 20 -7.76 2.17 6.30
N PHE A 21 -7.83 2.86 5.17
CA PHE A 21 -8.59 4.10 5.03
C PHE A 21 -9.35 4.15 3.70
N GLY A 22 -10.07 5.24 3.45
CA GLY A 22 -10.80 5.45 2.20
C GLY A 22 -12.08 4.61 2.06
N GLY A 23 -12.39 4.18 0.84
CA GLY A 23 -13.67 3.56 0.50
C GLY A 23 -13.99 2.30 1.29
N VAL A 24 -13.03 1.38 1.42
CA VAL A 24 -13.19 0.15 2.21
C VAL A 24 -13.46 0.47 3.68
N ALA A 25 -12.73 1.41 4.28
CA ALA A 25 -12.97 1.82 5.66
C ALA A 25 -14.39 2.40 5.83
N ALA A 26 -14.84 3.27 4.91
CA ALA A 26 -16.18 3.83 4.96
C ALA A 26 -17.27 2.74 4.89
N ILE A 27 -17.10 1.72 4.04
CA ILE A 27 -18.02 0.57 3.94
C ILE A 27 -18.07 -0.21 5.26
N ILE A 28 -16.92 -0.45 5.90
CA ILE A 28 -16.86 -1.13 7.21
C ILE A 28 -17.63 -0.34 8.28
N TYR A 29 -17.62 1.00 8.22
CA TYR A 29 -18.40 1.87 9.11
C TYR A 29 -19.86 2.08 8.68
N GLY A 30 -20.38 1.29 7.73
CA GLY A 30 -21.79 1.30 7.34
C GLY A 30 -22.17 2.33 6.27
N VAL A 31 -21.19 3.00 5.64
CA VAL A 31 -21.47 3.90 4.51
C VAL A 31 -21.71 3.10 3.24
N HIS A 32 -22.89 3.24 2.65
CA HIS A 32 -23.22 2.59 1.40
C HIS A 32 -22.53 3.29 0.21
N ARG A 33 -21.50 2.65 -0.35
CA ARG A 33 -20.80 3.10 -1.57
C ARG A 33 -20.10 1.93 -2.25
N SER A 34 -19.68 2.13 -3.50
CA SER A 34 -18.75 1.23 -4.19
C SER A 34 -17.29 1.71 -4.04
N THR A 35 -16.37 0.75 -4.13
CA THR A 35 -14.92 0.99 -4.24
C THR A 35 -14.29 -0.14 -5.05
N MET A 36 -13.28 0.20 -5.85
CA MET A 36 -12.56 -0.75 -6.72
C MET A 36 -11.10 -0.95 -6.28
N ASP A 37 -10.72 -0.33 -5.16
CA ASP A 37 -9.43 -0.45 -4.55
C ASP A 37 -9.54 -0.54 -3.02
N ILE A 38 -8.41 -0.90 -2.40
CA ILE A 38 -8.16 -0.77 -0.98
C ILE A 38 -7.06 0.27 -0.78
N ASN A 39 -7.28 1.22 0.12
CA ASN A 39 -6.31 2.24 0.46
C ASN A 39 -5.73 1.94 1.85
N ILE A 40 -4.40 1.89 1.93
CA ILE A 40 -3.66 1.58 3.15
C ILE A 40 -2.55 2.59 3.35
N MET A 41 -2.38 3.04 4.58
CA MET A 41 -1.23 3.85 4.98
C MET A 41 -0.35 2.99 5.87
N ILE A 42 0.96 3.03 5.63
CA ILE A 42 1.95 2.25 6.38
C ILE A 42 2.83 3.19 7.20
N ASP A 43 3.37 2.70 8.31
CA ASP A 43 4.51 3.35 8.95
C ASP A 43 5.70 3.39 7.97
N LEU A 44 6.36 4.55 7.86
CA LEU A 44 7.42 4.80 6.87
C LEU A 44 8.83 4.47 7.39
N SER A 45 8.96 3.73 8.49
CA SER A 45 10.24 3.14 8.88
C SER A 45 10.74 2.17 7.81
N SER A 46 12.06 2.13 7.62
CA SER A 46 12.69 1.28 6.61
C SER A 46 12.28 -0.19 6.74
N HIS A 47 12.20 -0.70 7.97
CA HIS A 47 11.84 -2.09 8.23
C HIS A 47 10.39 -2.39 7.87
N ASN A 48 9.44 -1.49 8.17
CA ASN A 48 8.05 -1.70 7.84
C ASN A 48 7.80 -1.61 6.32
N ILE A 49 8.48 -0.68 5.64
CA ILE A 49 8.48 -0.57 4.18
C ILE A 49 8.97 -1.88 3.53
N GLU A 50 10.06 -2.46 4.03
CA GLU A 50 10.59 -3.73 3.50
C GLU A 50 9.61 -4.89 3.67
N LYS A 51 9.01 -5.03 4.87
CA LYS A 51 7.97 -6.03 5.10
C LYS A 51 6.80 -5.85 4.16
N PHE A 52 6.34 -4.60 3.99
CA PHE A 52 5.21 -4.26 3.14
C PHE A 52 5.46 -4.65 1.67
N PHE A 53 6.58 -4.21 1.10
CA PHE A 53 6.95 -4.56 -0.28
C PHE A 53 7.09 -6.06 -0.44
N LYS A 54 7.82 -6.72 0.47
CA LYS A 54 7.98 -8.19 0.43
C LYS A 54 6.64 -8.90 0.46
N ALA A 55 5.76 -8.54 1.39
CA ALA A 55 4.44 -9.13 1.56
C ALA A 55 3.60 -9.00 0.27
N LEU A 56 3.49 -7.81 -0.30
CA LEU A 56 2.72 -7.61 -1.54
C LEU A 56 3.31 -8.36 -2.74
N LEU A 57 4.63 -8.38 -2.87
CA LEU A 57 5.30 -9.12 -3.95
C LEU A 57 5.01 -10.63 -3.85
N THR A 58 4.93 -11.21 -2.64
CA THR A 58 4.64 -12.65 -2.48
C THR A 58 3.26 -13.07 -2.98
N ILE A 59 2.30 -12.13 -3.03
CA ILE A 59 0.95 -12.37 -3.53
C ILE A 59 0.72 -11.74 -4.91
N GLY A 60 1.80 -11.41 -5.63
CA GLY A 60 1.75 -10.97 -7.02
C GLY A 60 1.38 -9.51 -7.25
N TYR A 61 1.43 -8.67 -6.22
CA TYR A 61 1.21 -7.22 -6.36
C TYR A 61 2.53 -6.47 -6.54
N TYR A 62 2.58 -5.63 -7.58
CA TYR A 62 3.75 -4.87 -7.96
C TYR A 62 3.44 -3.37 -8.01
N PRO A 63 4.43 -2.49 -7.75
CA PRO A 63 4.29 -1.07 -7.99
C PRO A 63 3.84 -0.79 -9.43
N LYS A 64 2.83 0.07 -9.59
CA LYS A 64 2.31 0.46 -10.91
C LYS A 64 3.30 1.30 -11.73
N VAL A 65 4.23 1.94 -11.05
CA VAL A 65 5.36 2.69 -11.61
C VAL A 65 6.67 2.01 -11.24
N PRO A 66 7.75 2.13 -12.04
CA PRO A 66 9.01 1.44 -11.81
C PRO A 66 9.79 2.03 -10.62
N ILE A 67 9.32 1.74 -9.41
CA ILE A 67 9.89 2.18 -8.14
C ILE A 67 10.36 0.96 -7.37
N THR A 68 11.61 1.01 -6.88
CA THR A 68 12.16 -0.02 -6.01
C THR A 68 11.85 0.26 -4.54
N VAL A 69 11.93 -0.78 -3.70
CA VAL A 69 11.80 -0.62 -2.25
C VAL A 69 12.86 0.33 -1.69
N ASP A 70 14.09 0.32 -2.22
CA ASP A 70 15.17 1.19 -1.76
C ASP A 70 14.91 2.66 -2.09
N GLN A 71 14.40 2.94 -3.29
CA GLN A 71 13.94 4.28 -3.64
C GLN A 71 12.79 4.72 -2.73
N PHE A 72 11.82 3.83 -2.47
CA PHE A 72 10.68 4.17 -1.62
C PHE A 72 11.09 4.39 -0.16
N LYS A 73 12.14 3.72 0.34
CA LYS A 73 12.66 3.92 1.71
C LYS A 73 13.27 5.30 1.92
N ASP A 74 13.86 5.90 0.89
CA ASP A 74 14.53 7.20 1.01
C ASP A 74 13.51 8.36 1.14
N PRO A 75 13.47 9.07 2.28
CA PRO A 75 12.57 10.20 2.48
C PRO A 75 12.81 11.36 1.49
N GLN A 76 14.03 11.58 1.02
CA GLN A 76 14.35 12.65 0.07
C GLN A 76 13.81 12.31 -1.32
N VAL A 77 13.91 11.05 -1.73
CA VAL A 77 13.30 10.54 -2.96
C VAL A 77 11.77 10.66 -2.87
N ARG A 78 11.15 10.28 -1.75
CA ARG A 78 9.70 10.48 -1.57
C ARG A 78 9.29 11.96 -1.65
N LYS A 79 10.09 12.87 -1.06
CA LYS A 79 9.84 14.32 -1.12
C LYS A 79 9.95 14.87 -2.53
N SER A 80 10.93 14.43 -3.33
CA SER A 80 11.05 14.88 -4.73
C SER A 80 9.87 14.38 -5.57
N TRP A 81 9.39 13.16 -5.37
CA TRP A 81 8.19 12.67 -6.06
C TRP A 81 6.93 13.49 -5.73
N ILE A 82 6.75 13.91 -4.47
CA ILE A 82 5.63 14.78 -4.10
C ILE A 82 5.78 16.15 -4.75
N LYS A 83 6.97 16.75 -4.69
CA LYS A 83 7.23 18.10 -5.21
C LYS A 83 7.13 18.16 -6.74
N ASP A 84 7.80 17.24 -7.43
CA ASP A 84 8.05 17.35 -8.87
C ASP A 84 7.02 16.57 -9.69
N LYS A 85 6.35 15.57 -9.09
CA LYS A 85 5.37 14.70 -9.77
C LYS A 85 3.99 14.72 -9.12
N ASN A 86 3.79 15.47 -8.02
CA ASN A 86 2.57 15.46 -7.22
C ASN A 86 2.15 14.04 -6.78
N MET A 87 3.12 13.12 -6.65
CA MET A 87 2.84 11.72 -6.31
C MET A 87 2.75 11.57 -4.79
N LYS A 88 1.52 11.58 -4.27
CA LYS A 88 1.23 11.43 -2.83
C LYS A 88 0.94 9.98 -2.43
N VAL A 89 0.62 9.13 -3.40
CA VAL A 89 0.23 7.73 -3.20
C VAL A 89 1.01 6.88 -4.20
N LEU A 90 1.54 5.75 -3.72
CA LEU A 90 2.11 4.70 -4.58
C LEU A 90 1.06 3.60 -4.77
N SER A 91 0.60 3.40 -6.00
CA SER A 91 -0.34 2.34 -6.34
C SER A 91 0.36 1.03 -6.64
N PHE A 92 -0.23 -0.07 -6.18
CA PHE A 92 0.14 -1.43 -6.53
C PHE A 92 -0.96 -2.07 -7.38
N TYR A 93 -0.60 -3.01 -8.24
CA TYR A 93 -1.54 -3.80 -9.03
C TYR A 93 -1.09 -5.26 -9.09
N ASN A 94 -2.06 -6.16 -9.13
CA ASN A 94 -1.81 -7.58 -9.37
C ASN A 94 -1.72 -7.79 -10.89
N LYS A 95 -0.71 -8.56 -11.32
CA LYS A 95 -0.52 -8.89 -12.75
C LYS A 95 -1.41 -10.04 -13.20
#